data_AF-A0A7V6NAS7-F1
#
_entry.id   AF-A0A7V6NAS7-F1
#
_cell.length_a   1.000
_cell.length_b   1.000
_cell.length_c   1.000
_cell.angle_alpha   90.00
_cell.angle_beta   90.00
_cell.angle_gamma   90.00
#
_symmetry.space_group_name_H-M   'P 1'
#
loop_
_entity.id
_entity.type
_entity.pdbx_description
1 polymer ?
#
loop_
_entity_poly.entity_id
_entity_poly.type
_entity_poly.pdbx_seq_one_letter_code
_entity_poly.pdbx_strand_id
1 'polypeptide(L)'
;MDYSKIIDLSPGRDRIEILHDLLLSRGFLMEYDEEGRLCLSDNCALSDGSCPRYTCDIWYSDIKFLRSLLKRSGLGTMGRDRIIHYSGKDFDDEVLSCFLDFEPDGRITYVHATWEVPSYFYGNPSENLRGPKIQLEVLETYVGLLVKALSAIGAHSFTSCDGHGWDDIHVGFVSFTHCCWAYANVEYAVKKLGVSYFCDFQGRKFHIRHNSSPEAYYRDIIRIARFIYENRLKILEAKARVLEEAEPEMYLNEDIKFDYTMDIMESAIRNALG
;
A
#
# COMPACT_ATOMS: atom_id res chain seq x y z
N MET A 1 -17.18 0.47 -12.36
CA MET A 1 -16.85 -0.93 -12.02
C MET A 1 -17.76 -1.35 -10.88
N ASP A 2 -18.21 -2.61 -10.81
CA ASP A 2 -19.09 -3.04 -9.72
C ASP A 2 -18.27 -3.45 -8.48
N TYR A 3 -18.13 -2.52 -7.53
CA TYR A 3 -17.35 -2.74 -6.32
C TYR A 3 -17.95 -3.76 -5.34
N SER A 4 -19.24 -4.08 -5.46
CA SER A 4 -19.85 -5.19 -4.70
C SER A 4 -19.24 -6.54 -5.06
N LYS A 5 -18.55 -6.62 -6.21
CA LYS A 5 -17.76 -7.77 -6.64
C LYS A 5 -16.32 -7.75 -6.11
N ILE A 6 -15.91 -6.75 -5.33
CA ILE A 6 -14.55 -6.68 -4.76
C ILE A 6 -14.61 -6.90 -3.25
N ILE A 7 -15.63 -6.38 -2.59
CA ILE A 7 -15.83 -6.49 -1.14
C ILE A 7 -17.04 -7.38 -0.87
N ASP A 8 -16.90 -8.33 0.05
CA ASP A 8 -18.00 -9.18 0.48
C ASP A 8 -18.97 -8.40 1.38
N LEU A 9 -20.13 -8.06 0.82
CA LEU A 9 -21.25 -7.37 1.49
C LEU A 9 -22.35 -8.36 1.95
N SER A 10 -22.02 -9.65 2.07
CA SER A 10 -23.02 -10.68 2.38
C SER A 10 -23.82 -10.38 3.67
N PRO A 11 -25.14 -10.63 3.68
CA PRO A 11 -25.97 -10.45 4.87
C PRO A 11 -25.43 -11.25 6.06
N GLY A 12 -25.34 -10.61 7.23
CA GLY A 12 -24.91 -11.25 8.48
C GLY A 12 -23.44 -11.03 8.85
N ARG A 13 -22.64 -10.40 7.98
CA ARG A 13 -21.31 -9.89 8.38
C ARG A 13 -21.44 -8.70 9.33
N ASP A 14 -20.51 -8.58 10.27
CA ASP A 14 -20.48 -7.42 11.15
C ASP A 14 -20.16 -6.15 10.34
N ARG A 15 -20.92 -5.08 10.58
CA ARG A 15 -20.79 -3.84 9.80
C ARG A 15 -19.45 -3.14 10.01
N ILE A 16 -18.83 -3.28 11.19
CA ILE A 16 -17.50 -2.74 11.44
C ILE A 16 -16.44 -3.50 10.65
N GLU A 17 -16.60 -4.82 10.48
CA GLU A 17 -15.70 -5.63 9.67
C GLU A 17 -15.82 -5.27 8.19
N ILE A 18 -17.03 -5.05 7.69
CA ILE A 18 -17.24 -4.58 6.32
C ILE A 18 -16.62 -3.19 6.14
N LEU A 19 -16.81 -2.27 7.10
CA LEU A 19 -16.21 -0.94 7.04
C LEU A 19 -14.69 -1.00 7.06
N HIS A 20 -14.10 -1.81 7.95
CA HIS A 20 -12.67 -2.08 7.98
C HIS A 20 -12.22 -2.56 6.60
N ASP A 21 -12.92 -3.54 6.04
CA ASP A 21 -12.54 -4.14 4.77
C ASP A 21 -12.57 -3.15 3.61
N LEU A 22 -13.60 -2.33 3.58
CA LEU A 22 -13.80 -1.31 2.57
C LEU A 22 -12.74 -0.21 2.65
N LEU A 23 -12.48 0.30 3.85
CA LEU A 23 -11.46 1.32 4.07
C LEU A 23 -10.06 0.81 3.71
N LEU A 24 -9.76 -0.42 4.11
CA LEU A 24 -8.49 -1.06 3.79
C LEU A 24 -8.34 -1.26 2.29
N SER A 25 -9.35 -1.80 1.61
CA SER A 25 -9.38 -1.98 0.16
C SER A 25 -9.21 -0.65 -0.60
N ARG A 26 -9.70 0.45 -0.05
CA ARG A 26 -9.49 1.80 -0.62
C ARG A 26 -8.07 2.31 -0.45
N GLY A 27 -7.28 1.73 0.47
CA GLY A 27 -5.90 2.11 0.80
C GLY A 27 -5.73 2.89 2.11
N PHE A 28 -6.78 3.02 2.93
CA PHE A 28 -6.59 3.49 4.30
C PHE A 28 -5.98 2.35 5.12
N LEU A 29 -4.81 2.56 5.72
CA LEU A 29 -4.18 1.51 6.50
C LEU A 29 -4.91 1.43 7.85
N MET A 30 -5.82 0.47 7.95
CA MET A 30 -6.71 0.27 9.10
C MET A 30 -6.12 -0.74 10.07
N GLU A 31 -6.37 -0.52 11.36
CA GLU A 31 -6.03 -1.43 12.46
C GLU A 31 -7.16 -1.43 13.50
N TYR A 32 -7.14 -2.44 14.37
CA TYR A 32 -7.90 -2.42 15.62
C TYR A 32 -6.96 -2.07 16.76
N ASP A 33 -7.36 -1.14 17.62
CA ASP A 33 -6.61 -0.85 18.82
C ASP A 33 -6.77 -1.94 19.90
N GLU A 34 -6.12 -1.76 21.05
CA GLU A 34 -6.18 -2.70 22.18
C GLU A 34 -7.60 -2.90 22.74
N GLU A 35 -8.51 -1.95 22.50
CA GLU A 35 -9.91 -2.02 22.91
C GLU A 35 -10.82 -2.59 21.80
N GLY A 36 -10.25 -3.03 20.67
CA GLY A 36 -10.99 -3.55 19.52
C GLY A 36 -11.69 -2.48 18.68
N ARG A 37 -11.28 -1.21 18.81
CA ARG A 37 -11.86 -0.10 18.04
C ARG A 37 -11.10 0.10 16.73
N LEU A 38 -11.84 0.30 15.65
CA LEU A 38 -11.30 0.56 14.33
C LEU A 38 -10.60 1.93 14.28
N CYS A 39 -9.33 1.96 13.88
CA CYS A 39 -8.52 3.17 13.82
C CYS A 39 -7.57 3.21 12.61
N LEU A 40 -7.08 4.41 12.26
CA LEU A 40 -5.99 4.55 11.29
C LEU A 40 -4.65 4.18 11.92
N SER A 41 -3.90 3.34 11.21
CA SER A 41 -2.53 2.97 11.53
C SER A 41 -1.58 4.17 11.61
N ASP A 42 -0.51 4.02 12.38
CA ASP A 42 0.63 4.93 12.37
C ASP A 42 1.40 4.94 11.03
N ASN A 43 1.17 3.98 10.14
CA ASN A 43 1.75 3.92 8.80
C ASN A 43 1.02 4.86 7.80
N CYS A 44 -0.13 5.42 8.17
CA CYS A 44 -0.83 6.43 7.37
C CYS A 44 -0.13 7.79 7.38
N ALA A 45 -0.43 8.63 6.38
CA ALA A 45 0.05 10.01 6.33
C ALA A 45 -0.83 10.91 7.23
N LEU A 46 -0.45 11.10 8.50
CA LEU A 46 -1.31 11.71 9.53
C LEU A 46 -1.28 13.24 9.64
N SER A 47 -0.48 13.97 8.85
CA SER A 47 -0.31 15.46 8.88
C SER A 47 0.19 16.11 10.16
N ASP A 48 0.65 15.35 11.16
CA ASP A 48 1.21 15.87 12.41
C ASP A 48 2.66 16.37 12.29
N GLY A 49 3.17 16.53 11.06
CA GLY A 49 4.57 16.90 10.82
C GLY A 49 5.57 15.75 11.02
N SER A 50 5.11 14.52 11.34
CA SER A 50 6.00 13.35 11.49
C SER A 50 6.57 12.81 10.17
N CYS A 51 6.28 13.46 9.03
CA CYS A 51 6.90 13.15 7.75
C CYS A 51 7.80 14.32 7.28
N PRO A 52 8.98 14.53 7.91
CA PRO A 52 9.84 15.67 7.64
C PRO A 52 10.54 15.63 6.28
N ARG A 53 10.43 14.53 5.51
CA ARG A 53 11.20 14.31 4.27
C ARG A 53 10.43 14.57 2.97
N TYR A 54 9.13 14.86 3.02
CA TYR A 54 8.31 15.03 1.82
C TYR A 54 7.47 16.29 1.92
N THR A 55 8.03 17.37 1.40
CA THR A 55 7.37 18.67 1.23
C THR A 55 6.41 18.61 0.04
N CYS A 56 5.35 17.81 0.11
CA CYS A 56 4.14 18.17 -0.61
C CYS A 56 3.34 19.09 0.30
N ASP A 57 2.73 20.14 -0.24
CA ASP A 57 2.05 21.15 0.56
C ASP A 57 1.13 20.56 1.64
N ILE A 58 1.14 21.23 2.78
CA ILE A 58 0.75 20.85 4.16
C ILE A 58 -0.79 20.56 4.31
N TRP A 59 -1.49 20.36 3.20
CA TRP A 59 -2.95 20.36 3.13
C TRP A 59 -3.55 18.96 3.14
N TYR A 60 -2.83 17.95 2.65
CA TYR A 60 -3.38 16.61 2.38
C TYR A 60 -2.89 15.56 3.37
N SER A 61 -3.83 14.84 3.98
CA SER A 61 -3.55 13.79 4.96
C SER A 61 -4.64 12.75 4.99
N ASP A 62 -4.28 11.50 5.30
CA ASP A 62 -5.25 10.40 5.40
C ASP A 62 -6.32 10.71 6.45
N ILE A 63 -5.95 11.42 7.53
CA ILE A 63 -6.91 11.85 8.55
C ILE A 63 -7.95 12.82 7.95
N LYS A 64 -7.49 13.88 7.28
CA LYS A 64 -8.39 14.90 6.71
C LYS A 64 -9.24 14.29 5.59
N PHE A 65 -8.63 13.46 4.76
CA PHE A 65 -9.29 12.81 3.65
C PHE A 65 -10.37 11.84 4.15
N LEU A 66 -10.02 10.91 5.06
CA LEU A 66 -10.98 9.95 5.61
C LEU A 66 -12.11 10.64 6.38
N ARG A 67 -11.81 11.67 7.20
CA ARG A 67 -12.85 12.40 7.94
C ARG A 67 -13.86 13.06 6.98
N SER A 68 -13.36 13.65 5.89
CA SER A 68 -14.22 14.26 4.87
C SER A 68 -15.05 13.21 4.15
N LEU A 69 -14.47 12.04 3.87
CA LEU A 69 -15.16 10.95 3.19
C LEU A 69 -16.24 10.33 4.07
N LEU A 70 -15.94 9.96 5.32
CA LEU A 70 -16.91 9.44 6.31
C LEU A 70 -18.08 10.40 6.55
N LYS A 71 -17.80 11.70 6.64
CA LYS A 71 -18.83 12.72 6.84
C LYS A 71 -19.74 12.85 5.61
N ARG A 72 -19.17 12.87 4.40
CA ARG A 72 -19.93 12.98 3.15
C ARG A 72 -20.78 11.75 2.89
N SER A 73 -20.29 10.56 3.24
CA SER A 73 -21.03 9.32 3.08
C SER A 73 -22.00 9.02 4.22
N GLY A 74 -22.01 9.78 5.32
CA GLY A 74 -22.85 9.48 6.48
C GLY A 74 -22.42 8.25 7.29
N LEU A 75 -21.36 7.53 6.86
CA LEU A 75 -20.89 6.31 7.51
C LEU A 75 -20.37 6.54 8.93
N GLY A 76 -19.90 7.75 9.25
CA GLY A 76 -19.49 8.06 10.61
C GLY A 76 -18.64 9.31 10.73
N THR A 77 -17.89 9.35 11.83
CA THR A 77 -16.93 10.42 12.11
C THR A 77 -15.61 9.84 12.58
N MET A 78 -14.56 10.65 12.55
CA MET A 78 -13.26 10.27 13.10
C MET A 78 -12.72 11.39 13.96
N GLY A 79 -12.33 11.03 15.19
CA GLY A 79 -11.73 11.92 16.16
C GLY A 79 -10.30 12.34 15.80
N ARG A 80 -9.60 12.96 16.77
CA ARG A 80 -8.16 13.24 16.67
C ARG A 80 -7.31 12.05 17.09
N ASP A 81 -7.90 11.15 17.86
CA ASP A 81 -7.37 9.85 18.31
C ASP A 81 -7.20 8.83 17.16
N ARG A 82 -7.67 9.17 15.95
CA ARG A 82 -7.68 8.32 14.75
C ARG A 82 -8.71 7.19 14.82
N ILE A 83 -9.59 7.22 15.82
CA ILE A 83 -10.64 6.22 16.01
C ILE A 83 -11.85 6.57 15.14
N ILE A 84 -12.38 5.57 14.46
CA ILE A 84 -13.60 5.70 13.66
C ILE A 84 -14.80 5.44 14.56
N HIS A 85 -15.65 6.45 14.69
CA HIS A 85 -16.96 6.35 15.32
C HIS A 85 -18.00 6.12 14.23
N TYR A 86 -18.29 4.84 13.99
CA TYR A 86 -19.31 4.40 13.05
C TYR A 86 -20.71 4.77 13.56
N SER A 87 -21.55 5.35 12.68
CA SER A 87 -22.87 5.88 13.07
C SER A 87 -24.00 4.84 13.00
N GLY A 88 -23.81 3.72 12.29
CA GLY A 88 -24.81 2.66 12.17
C GLY A 88 -25.98 2.92 11.21
N LYS A 89 -26.21 4.18 10.82
CA LYS A 89 -27.49 4.60 10.23
C LYS A 89 -27.57 4.48 8.71
N ASP A 90 -26.46 4.65 8.00
CA ASP A 90 -26.44 4.82 6.55
C ASP A 90 -25.52 3.79 5.87
N PHE A 91 -25.66 2.50 6.23
CA PHE A 91 -24.83 1.41 5.66
C PHE A 91 -25.53 0.71 4.50
N ASP A 92 -26.12 1.51 3.62
CA ASP A 92 -26.89 1.01 2.50
C ASP A 92 -25.94 0.86 1.30
N ASP A 93 -26.18 -0.15 0.45
CA ASP A 93 -25.29 -0.48 -0.68
C ASP A 93 -25.02 0.71 -1.61
N GLU A 94 -25.99 1.62 -1.72
CA GLU A 94 -25.89 2.86 -2.50
C GLU A 94 -24.86 3.84 -1.91
N VAL A 95 -24.81 3.96 -0.59
CA VAL A 95 -23.82 4.79 0.12
C VAL A 95 -22.41 4.20 -0.04
N LEU A 96 -22.30 2.87 -0.01
CA LEU A 96 -21.04 2.16 -0.23
C LEU A 96 -20.56 2.35 -1.67
N SER A 97 -21.47 2.31 -2.66
CA SER A 97 -21.13 2.61 -4.06
C SER A 97 -20.63 4.04 -4.23
N CYS A 98 -21.30 5.03 -3.65
CA CYS A 98 -20.86 6.44 -3.70
C CYS A 98 -19.49 6.67 -3.03
N PHE A 99 -19.14 5.89 -2.00
CA PHE A 99 -17.82 5.94 -1.39
C PHE A 99 -16.73 5.45 -2.33
N LEU A 100 -17.05 4.47 -3.17
CA LEU A 100 -16.11 3.77 -4.04
C LEU A 100 -15.96 4.43 -5.41
N ASP A 101 -17.00 5.11 -5.91
CA ASP A 101 -16.96 5.95 -7.12
C ASP A 101 -16.20 7.28 -6.91
N PHE A 102 -15.55 7.48 -5.76
CA PHE A 102 -14.72 8.68 -5.52
C PHE A 102 -13.44 8.63 -6.36
N GLU A 103 -13.50 9.25 -7.54
CA GLU A 103 -12.33 9.63 -8.31
C GLU A 103 -11.63 10.83 -7.65
N PRO A 104 -10.30 10.81 -7.49
CA PRO A 104 -9.56 12.01 -7.12
C PRO A 104 -9.91 13.14 -8.09
N ASP A 105 -10.16 14.34 -7.57
CA ASP A 105 -10.30 15.53 -8.42
C ASP A 105 -9.05 15.58 -9.31
N GLY A 106 -9.23 15.50 -10.65
CA GLY A 106 -8.22 15.16 -11.66
C GLY A 106 -7.06 16.16 -11.83
N ARG A 107 -6.71 16.85 -10.75
CA ARG A 107 -5.68 17.90 -10.63
C ARG A 107 -4.44 17.43 -9.88
N ILE A 108 -4.40 16.20 -9.36
CA ILE A 108 -3.23 15.69 -8.63
C ILE A 108 -2.29 15.02 -9.63
N THR A 109 -1.25 15.75 -10.02
CA THR A 109 -0.15 15.22 -10.84
C THR A 109 0.57 14.08 -10.11
N TYR A 110 0.69 12.96 -10.84
CA TYR A 110 1.21 11.61 -10.54
C TYR A 110 2.65 11.49 -10.00
N VAL A 111 3.08 12.37 -9.10
CA VAL A 111 4.42 12.31 -8.51
C VAL A 111 4.30 12.54 -7.01
N HIS A 112 4.40 11.46 -6.22
CA HIS A 112 4.35 11.54 -4.76
C HIS A 112 5.72 11.77 -4.12
N ALA A 113 6.78 11.85 -4.94
CA ALA A 113 8.12 12.16 -4.49
C ALA A 113 8.79 13.19 -5.43
N THR A 114 9.01 14.41 -4.92
CA THR A 114 9.98 15.34 -5.51
C THR A 114 11.40 14.81 -5.25
N TRP A 115 12.20 14.79 -6.32
CA TRP A 115 13.42 14.01 -6.56
C TRP A 115 14.69 14.42 -5.78
N GLU A 116 14.59 14.85 -4.51
CA GLU A 116 15.74 15.50 -3.85
C GLU A 116 16.31 14.78 -2.62
N VAL A 117 15.74 13.66 -2.17
CA VAL A 117 16.36 12.88 -1.09
C VAL A 117 17.10 11.68 -1.71
N PRO A 118 18.40 11.48 -1.44
CA PRO A 118 19.10 10.24 -1.77
C PRO A 118 18.47 9.08 -1.01
N SER A 119 17.42 8.48 -1.57
CA SER A 119 16.75 7.32 -1.00
C SER A 119 17.46 6.06 -1.46
N TYR A 120 18.62 5.83 -0.86
CA TYR A 120 19.33 4.57 -1.01
C TYR A 120 18.57 3.50 -0.23
N PHE A 121 18.37 2.33 -0.83
CA PHE A 121 17.79 1.18 -0.13
C PHE A 121 18.69 0.80 1.05
N TYR A 122 20.00 0.84 0.82
CA TYR A 122 21.05 0.61 1.79
C TYR A 122 21.53 1.94 2.39
N GLY A 123 21.84 1.96 3.69
CA GLY A 123 22.25 3.17 4.41
C GLY A 123 21.94 3.02 5.90
N ASN A 124 21.79 4.13 6.62
CA ASN A 124 21.46 4.09 8.05
C ASN A 124 20.15 3.28 8.28
N PRO A 125 20.19 2.12 8.96
CA PRO A 125 19.01 1.28 9.16
C PRO A 125 17.87 2.02 9.86
N SER A 126 18.20 2.94 10.79
CA SER A 126 17.19 3.76 11.47
C SER A 126 16.43 4.71 10.53
N GLU A 127 16.99 5.02 9.36
CA GLU A 127 16.41 5.92 8.37
C GLU A 127 15.77 5.18 7.19
N ASN A 128 16.29 3.99 6.84
CA ASN A 128 15.91 3.27 5.63
C ASN A 128 15.05 2.04 5.88
N LEU A 129 14.75 1.69 7.14
CA LEU A 129 13.92 0.53 7.45
C LEU A 129 12.50 0.69 6.88
N ARG A 130 11.91 1.88 6.96
CA ARG A 130 10.54 2.19 6.52
C ARG A 130 10.52 3.08 5.29
N GLY A 131 9.45 2.97 4.50
CA GLY A 131 9.22 3.78 3.32
C GLY A 131 8.54 5.11 3.67
N PRO A 132 8.38 6.00 2.67
CA PRO A 132 7.64 7.25 2.82
C PRO A 132 6.17 7.01 3.17
N LYS A 133 5.61 7.74 4.13
CA LYS A 133 4.15 7.69 4.36
C LYS A 133 3.46 8.45 3.22
N ILE A 134 2.83 7.72 2.30
CA ILE A 134 2.19 8.28 1.10
C ILE A 134 0.72 8.58 1.41
N GLN A 135 0.27 9.79 1.10
CA GLN A 135 -1.13 10.18 1.24
C GLN A 135 -2.00 9.34 0.29
N LEU A 136 -3.17 8.92 0.75
CA LEU A 136 -4.07 8.15 -0.11
C LEU A 136 -4.74 9.00 -1.19
N GLU A 137 -4.99 10.28 -0.89
CA GLU A 137 -5.70 11.20 -1.79
C GLU A 137 -4.98 11.39 -3.13
N VAL A 138 -3.67 11.14 -3.16
CA VAL A 138 -2.85 11.28 -4.36
C VAL A 138 -2.73 9.97 -5.15
N LEU A 139 -3.16 8.84 -4.58
CA LEU A 139 -3.07 7.51 -5.19
C LEU A 139 -4.39 7.11 -5.86
N GLU A 140 -4.27 6.38 -6.98
CA GLU A 140 -5.40 5.73 -7.62
C GLU A 140 -5.98 4.63 -6.75
N THR A 141 -7.31 4.49 -6.80
CA THR A 141 -8.09 3.64 -5.90
C THR A 141 -7.58 2.20 -5.83
N TYR A 142 -7.28 1.60 -6.97
CA TYR A 142 -7.02 0.16 -7.04
C TYR A 142 -5.55 -0.23 -6.83
N VAL A 143 -4.64 0.74 -6.86
CA VAL A 143 -3.21 0.52 -6.55
C VAL A 143 -2.81 1.12 -5.20
N GLY A 144 -3.67 1.95 -4.60
CA GLY A 144 -3.37 2.71 -3.38
C GLY A 144 -2.98 1.84 -2.19
N LEU A 145 -3.72 0.74 -1.94
CA LEU A 145 -3.36 -0.20 -0.87
C LEU A 145 -2.02 -0.87 -1.14
N LEU A 146 -1.75 -1.29 -2.38
CA LEU A 146 -0.48 -1.92 -2.75
C LEU A 146 0.70 -0.97 -2.49
N VAL A 147 0.63 0.26 -2.98
CA VAL A 147 1.69 1.26 -2.80
C VAL A 147 1.94 1.54 -1.32
N LYS A 148 0.88 1.67 -0.52
CA LYS A 148 1.01 1.92 0.92
C LYS A 148 1.51 0.70 1.69
N ALA A 149 1.10 -0.51 1.32
CA ALA A 149 1.64 -1.75 1.87
C ALA A 149 3.14 -1.89 1.59
N LEU A 150 3.55 -1.62 0.34
CA LEU A 150 4.95 -1.62 -0.07
C LEU A 150 5.77 -0.57 0.68
N SER A 151 5.22 0.63 0.89
CA SER A 151 5.88 1.62 1.72
C SER A 151 6.00 1.21 3.18
N ALA A 152 4.96 0.60 3.75
CA ALA A 152 4.96 0.11 5.12
C ALA A 152 6.05 -0.95 5.38
N ILE A 153 6.50 -1.66 4.33
CA ILE A 153 7.62 -2.61 4.39
C ILE A 153 8.96 -2.04 3.93
N GLY A 154 9.07 -0.73 3.71
CA GLY A 154 10.34 -0.10 3.38
C GLY A 154 10.65 0.06 1.90
N ALA A 155 9.71 -0.20 0.98
CA ALA A 155 9.90 0.11 -0.42
C ALA A 155 9.59 1.59 -0.71
N HIS A 156 10.41 2.26 -1.52
CA HIS A 156 10.21 3.67 -1.86
C HIS A 156 9.83 3.81 -3.33
N SER A 157 8.53 4.05 -3.55
CA SER A 157 7.97 4.33 -4.86
C SER A 157 7.95 5.83 -5.20
N PHE A 158 8.09 6.18 -6.47
CA PHE A 158 7.97 7.56 -6.97
C PHE A 158 6.76 7.77 -7.88
N THR A 159 6.21 6.69 -8.45
CA THR A 159 5.06 6.71 -9.36
C THR A 159 4.28 5.41 -9.23
N SER A 160 2.97 5.46 -9.50
CA SER A 160 2.13 4.28 -9.63
C SER A 160 0.96 4.57 -10.55
N CYS A 161 0.46 3.53 -11.21
CA CYS A 161 -0.81 3.58 -11.93
C CYS A 161 -1.54 2.23 -11.79
N ASP A 162 -2.86 2.27 -11.80
CA ASP A 162 -3.74 1.12 -11.72
C ASP A 162 -4.09 0.46 -13.06
N GLY A 163 -3.61 1.03 -14.17
CA GLY A 163 -3.85 0.54 -15.53
C GLY A 163 -5.29 0.76 -16.03
N HIS A 164 -6.13 1.46 -15.24
CA HIS A 164 -7.50 1.82 -15.56
C HIS A 164 -8.39 0.65 -16.04
N GLY A 165 -8.07 -0.57 -15.63
CA GLY A 165 -8.79 -1.81 -15.97
C GLY A 165 -8.47 -2.38 -17.35
N TRP A 166 -7.57 -1.78 -18.12
CA TRP A 166 -7.24 -2.21 -19.49
C TRP A 166 -5.75 -2.51 -19.68
N ASP A 167 -4.90 -1.89 -18.87
CA ASP A 167 -3.45 -2.03 -18.88
C ASP A 167 -2.93 -2.61 -17.55
N ASP A 168 -1.63 -2.87 -17.50
CA ASP A 168 -0.94 -3.37 -16.31
C ASP A 168 -0.91 -2.31 -15.20
N ILE A 169 -1.12 -2.74 -13.94
CA ILE A 169 -0.64 -1.98 -12.78
C ILE A 169 0.86 -1.84 -12.91
N HIS A 170 1.37 -0.62 -12.73
CA HIS A 170 2.80 -0.40 -12.61
C HIS A 170 3.12 0.41 -11.38
N VAL A 171 4.22 0.06 -10.70
CA VAL A 171 4.77 0.83 -9.60
C VAL A 171 6.25 1.09 -9.90
N GLY A 172 6.65 2.36 -9.89
CA GLY A 172 8.04 2.76 -10.09
C GLY A 172 8.73 3.11 -8.77
N PHE A 173 9.99 2.72 -8.65
CA PHE A 173 10.81 2.82 -7.46
C PHE A 173 12.04 3.71 -7.65
N VAL A 174 12.42 4.38 -6.58
CA VAL A 174 13.55 5.33 -6.61
C VAL A 174 14.88 4.67 -6.96
N SER A 175 15.04 3.38 -6.61
CA SER A 175 16.19 2.56 -6.97
C SER A 175 15.79 1.15 -7.38
N PHE A 176 16.70 0.49 -8.09
CA PHE A 176 16.58 -0.91 -8.47
C PHE A 176 16.35 -1.83 -7.26
N THR A 177 17.10 -1.62 -6.18
CA THR A 177 16.98 -2.44 -4.97
C THR A 177 15.63 -2.30 -4.27
N HIS A 178 15.04 -1.10 -4.24
CA HIS A 178 13.65 -0.95 -3.75
C HIS A 178 12.66 -1.72 -4.61
N CYS A 179 12.89 -1.76 -5.93
CA CYS A 179 12.09 -2.55 -6.86
C CYS A 179 12.23 -4.06 -6.58
N CYS A 180 13.46 -4.57 -6.43
CA CYS A 180 13.71 -5.97 -6.06
C CYS A 180 13.03 -6.35 -4.74
N TRP A 181 13.14 -5.49 -3.72
CA TRP A 181 12.52 -5.74 -2.41
C TRP A 181 11.00 -5.82 -2.51
N ALA A 182 10.39 -4.87 -3.22
CA ALA A 182 8.96 -4.86 -3.45
C ALA A 182 8.51 -6.10 -4.25
N TYR A 183 9.22 -6.41 -5.32
CA TYR A 183 8.95 -7.55 -6.20
C TYR A 183 9.02 -8.87 -5.44
N ALA A 184 10.07 -9.11 -4.65
CA ALA A 184 10.24 -10.33 -3.87
C ALA A 184 9.07 -10.55 -2.88
N ASN A 185 8.57 -9.47 -2.26
CA ASN A 185 7.43 -9.53 -1.35
C ASN A 185 6.10 -9.79 -2.08
N VAL A 186 5.91 -9.17 -3.25
CA VAL A 186 4.75 -9.44 -4.11
C VAL A 186 4.76 -10.90 -4.57
N GLU A 187 5.86 -11.37 -5.16
CA GLU A 187 6.01 -12.75 -5.62
C GLU A 187 5.78 -13.79 -4.52
N TYR A 188 6.29 -13.53 -3.32
CA TYR A 188 6.07 -14.41 -2.18
C TYR A 188 4.59 -14.45 -1.76
N ALA A 189 3.96 -13.28 -1.58
CA ALA A 189 2.54 -13.18 -1.21
C ALA A 189 1.66 -13.99 -2.16
N VAL A 190 2.09 -14.08 -3.41
CA VAL A 190 1.29 -14.57 -4.50
C VAL A 190 1.34 -16.07 -4.59
N LYS A 191 2.55 -16.60 -4.49
CA LYS A 191 2.77 -18.03 -4.34
C LYS A 191 1.99 -18.53 -3.12
N LYS A 192 1.94 -17.75 -2.03
CA LYS A 192 1.18 -18.08 -0.82
C LYS A 192 -0.33 -18.00 -0.99
N LEU A 193 -0.84 -16.99 -1.70
CA LEU A 193 -2.28 -16.79 -1.91
C LEU A 193 -2.86 -17.62 -3.07
N GLY A 194 -2.00 -18.27 -3.87
CA GLY A 194 -2.41 -19.03 -5.05
C GLY A 194 -3.00 -18.16 -6.15
N VAL A 195 -2.53 -16.92 -6.29
CA VAL A 195 -3.02 -15.97 -7.30
C VAL A 195 -2.30 -16.22 -8.63
N SER A 196 -3.02 -16.13 -9.73
CA SER A 196 -2.49 -16.28 -11.09
C SER A 196 -2.27 -14.92 -11.76
N TYR A 197 -1.09 -14.31 -11.59
CA TYR A 197 -0.67 -13.14 -12.38
C TYR A 197 0.77 -13.33 -12.89
N PHE A 198 1.19 -12.40 -13.75
CA PHE A 198 2.57 -12.28 -14.21
C PHE A 198 3.16 -10.96 -13.73
N CYS A 199 4.19 -10.99 -12.87
CA CYS A 199 4.90 -9.77 -12.50
C CYS A 199 6.17 -9.69 -13.35
N ASP A 200 6.30 -8.57 -14.06
CA ASP A 200 7.45 -8.29 -14.92
C ASP A 200 8.31 -7.20 -14.31
N PHE A 201 9.60 -7.25 -14.61
CA PHE A 201 10.57 -6.28 -14.18
C PHE A 201 11.07 -5.45 -15.36
N GLN A 202 10.89 -4.13 -15.30
CA GLN A 202 11.42 -3.22 -16.31
C GLN A 202 12.19 -2.06 -15.66
N GLY A 203 13.47 -2.28 -15.42
CA GLY A 203 14.39 -1.29 -14.88
C GLY A 203 14.11 -0.95 -13.41
N ARG A 204 13.41 0.15 -13.13
CA ARG A 204 13.00 0.52 -11.76
C ARG A 204 11.50 0.44 -11.56
N LYS A 205 10.83 -0.38 -12.37
CA LYS A 205 9.39 -0.58 -12.33
C LYS A 205 9.12 -2.06 -12.30
N PHE A 206 8.09 -2.46 -11.57
CA PHE A 206 7.45 -3.74 -11.84
C PHE A 206 6.05 -3.51 -12.40
N HIS A 207 5.63 -4.43 -13.26
CA HIS A 207 4.32 -4.47 -13.91
C HIS A 207 3.59 -5.72 -13.45
N ILE A 208 2.37 -5.58 -12.93
CA ILE A 208 1.55 -6.75 -12.58
C ILE A 208 0.53 -6.94 -13.70
N ARG A 209 0.73 -7.98 -14.52
CA ARG A 209 -0.14 -8.31 -15.65
C ARG A 209 -1.10 -9.43 -15.31
N HIS A 210 -2.20 -9.45 -16.04
CA HIS A 210 -3.34 -10.28 -15.71
C HIS A 210 -4.11 -10.74 -16.95
N ASN A 211 -4.71 -11.92 -16.89
CA ASN A 211 -5.48 -12.52 -17.99
C ASN A 211 -6.97 -12.75 -17.66
N SER A 212 -7.54 -12.05 -16.67
CA SER A 212 -8.95 -12.20 -16.29
C SER A 212 -9.70 -10.84 -16.29
N SER A 213 -10.91 -10.78 -15.72
CA SER A 213 -11.67 -9.52 -15.68
C SER A 213 -11.00 -8.47 -14.77
N PRO A 214 -11.24 -7.17 -14.99
CA PRO A 214 -10.73 -6.10 -14.14
C PRO A 214 -11.15 -6.23 -12.66
N GLU A 215 -12.35 -6.73 -12.38
CA GLU A 215 -12.81 -6.92 -11.00
C GLU A 215 -12.03 -8.02 -10.27
N ALA A 216 -11.81 -9.15 -10.94
CA ALA A 216 -11.02 -10.24 -10.38
C ALA A 216 -9.56 -9.82 -10.19
N TYR A 217 -9.03 -9.04 -11.14
CA TYR A 217 -7.70 -8.45 -11.05
C TYR A 217 -7.51 -7.63 -9.77
N TYR A 218 -8.37 -6.62 -9.58
CA TYR A 218 -8.23 -5.71 -8.46
C TYR A 218 -8.52 -6.38 -7.12
N ARG A 219 -9.41 -7.36 -7.09
CA ARG A 219 -9.61 -8.21 -5.91
C ARG A 219 -8.31 -8.92 -5.51
N ASP A 220 -7.61 -9.51 -6.47
CA ASP A 220 -6.36 -10.21 -6.19
C ASP A 220 -5.23 -9.26 -5.77
N ILE A 221 -5.13 -8.07 -6.39
CA ILE A 221 -4.19 -7.02 -5.99
C ILE A 221 -4.45 -6.57 -4.54
N ILE A 222 -5.71 -6.35 -4.17
CA ILE A 222 -6.09 -6.00 -2.80
C ILE A 222 -5.69 -7.12 -1.84
N ARG A 223 -5.92 -8.39 -2.20
CA ARG A 223 -5.51 -9.55 -1.38
C ARG A 223 -4.00 -9.61 -1.16
N ILE A 224 -3.22 -9.38 -2.22
CA ILE A 224 -1.75 -9.33 -2.17
C ILE A 224 -1.30 -8.19 -1.25
N ALA A 225 -1.84 -6.99 -1.45
CA ALA A 225 -1.47 -5.82 -0.69
C ALA A 225 -1.84 -5.96 0.81
N ARG A 226 -3.00 -6.54 1.12
CA ARG A 226 -3.39 -6.90 2.48
C ARG A 226 -2.42 -7.87 3.12
N PHE A 227 -2.09 -8.96 2.43
CA PHE A 227 -1.14 -9.95 2.93
C PHE A 227 0.20 -9.30 3.30
N ILE A 228 0.74 -8.45 2.42
CA ILE A 228 1.98 -7.72 2.67
C ILE A 228 1.83 -6.80 3.89
N TYR A 229 0.75 -6.02 3.94
CA TYR A 229 0.52 -5.06 5.01
C TYR A 229 0.33 -5.72 6.38
N GLU A 230 -0.46 -6.79 6.46
CA GLU A 230 -0.69 -7.54 7.71
C GLU A 230 0.60 -8.18 8.24
N ASN A 231 1.51 -8.57 7.34
CA ASN A 231 2.81 -9.16 7.69
C ASN A 231 3.95 -8.12 7.79
N ARG A 232 3.65 -6.82 7.70
CA ARG A 232 4.67 -5.77 7.56
C ARG A 232 5.77 -5.78 8.62
N LEU A 233 5.43 -6.07 9.88
CA LEU A 233 6.41 -6.06 10.97
C LEU A 233 7.47 -7.16 10.79
N LYS A 234 7.05 -8.37 10.43
CA LYS A 234 7.96 -9.49 10.12
C LYS A 234 8.82 -9.19 8.89
N ILE A 235 8.22 -8.56 7.88
CA ILE A 235 8.94 -8.15 6.67
C ILE A 235 9.97 -7.05 6.99
N LEU A 236 9.65 -6.09 7.86
CA LEU A 236 10.60 -5.09 8.33
C LEU A 236 11.75 -5.71 9.11
N GLU A 237 11.49 -6.68 10.00
CA GLU A 237 12.55 -7.44 10.66
C GLU A 237 13.44 -8.18 9.67
N ALA A 238 12.86 -8.75 8.61
CA ALA A 238 13.62 -9.36 7.52
C ALA A 238 14.48 -8.33 6.78
N LYS A 239 13.91 -7.16 6.50
CA LYS A 239 14.64 -6.05 5.88
C LYS A 239 15.82 -5.62 6.73
N ALA A 240 15.63 -5.49 8.04
CA ALA A 240 16.70 -5.11 8.96
C ALA A 240 17.90 -6.06 8.85
N ARG A 241 17.65 -7.38 8.83
CA ARG A 241 18.70 -8.40 8.63
C ARG A 241 19.40 -8.26 7.28
N VAL A 242 18.65 -8.06 6.20
CA VAL A 242 19.22 -7.82 4.86
C VAL A 242 20.12 -6.59 4.85
N LEU A 243 19.75 -5.52 5.56
CA LEU A 243 20.56 -4.31 5.67
C LEU A 243 21.83 -4.52 6.51
N GLU A 244 21.77 -5.34 7.56
CA GLU A 244 22.92 -5.70 8.40
C GLU A 244 23.92 -6.59 7.66
N GLU A 245 23.43 -7.47 6.77
CA GLU A 245 24.24 -8.43 6.01
C GLU A 245 24.75 -7.87 4.66
N ALA A 246 24.31 -6.67 4.25
CA ALA A 246 24.62 -6.11 2.94
C ALA A 246 26.09 -5.69 2.80
N GLU A 247 26.81 -6.32 1.88
CA GLU A 247 28.20 -5.98 1.57
C GLU A 247 28.33 -4.63 0.84
N PRO A 248 29.40 -3.83 1.07
CA PRO A 248 29.66 -2.55 0.40
C PRO A 248 29.60 -2.59 -1.14
N GLU A 249 29.85 -3.73 -1.78
CA GLU A 249 29.72 -3.86 -3.23
C GLU A 249 28.28 -3.96 -3.73
N MET A 250 27.28 -4.21 -2.86
CA MET A 250 25.85 -4.18 -3.23
C MET A 250 25.36 -2.76 -3.56
N TYR A 251 26.18 -1.74 -3.30
CA TYR A 251 25.86 -0.32 -3.42
C TYR A 251 26.24 0.30 -4.79
N LEU A 252 26.95 -0.43 -5.66
CA LEU A 252 27.71 0.18 -6.76
C LEU A 252 27.42 -0.35 -8.18
N ASN A 253 26.59 -1.37 -8.40
CA ASN A 253 26.35 -1.91 -9.76
C ASN A 253 24.95 -2.54 -9.92
N GLU A 254 24.10 -1.90 -10.74
CA GLU A 254 22.66 -2.24 -10.86
C GLU A 254 22.38 -3.48 -11.73
N ASP A 255 23.17 -3.75 -12.78
CA ASP A 255 22.85 -4.81 -13.75
C ASP A 255 23.52 -6.17 -13.46
N ILE A 256 24.59 -6.21 -12.67
CA ILE A 256 25.39 -7.43 -12.43
C ILE A 256 24.86 -8.26 -11.23
N LYS A 257 23.86 -7.76 -10.49
CA LYS A 257 23.44 -8.34 -9.21
C LYS A 257 21.94 -8.59 -9.07
N PHE A 258 21.14 -8.61 -10.14
CA PHE A 258 19.71 -8.91 -10.00
C PHE A 258 19.47 -10.24 -9.30
N ASP A 259 19.97 -11.33 -9.87
CA ASP A 259 19.76 -12.69 -9.33
C ASP A 259 20.27 -12.81 -7.89
N TYR A 260 21.47 -12.31 -7.62
CA TYR A 260 22.06 -12.33 -6.28
C TYR A 260 21.25 -11.52 -5.26
N THR A 261 20.82 -10.30 -5.63
CA THR A 261 20.01 -9.43 -4.75
C THR A 261 18.64 -10.06 -4.50
N MET A 262 18.03 -10.61 -5.56
CA MET A 262 16.75 -11.30 -5.49
C MET A 262 16.82 -12.53 -4.59
N ASP A 263 17.84 -13.38 -4.73
CA ASP A 263 18.03 -14.58 -3.89
C ASP A 263 18.11 -14.23 -2.40
N ILE A 264 18.87 -13.18 -2.04
CA ILE A 264 18.97 -12.71 -0.66
C ILE A 264 17.60 -12.26 -0.14
N MET A 265 16.89 -11.44 -0.92
CA MET A 265 15.59 -10.88 -0.51
C MET A 265 14.53 -11.97 -0.39
N GLU A 266 14.43 -12.88 -1.37
CA GLU A 266 13.50 -14.00 -1.34
C GLU A 266 13.78 -14.95 -0.17
N SER A 267 15.06 -15.23 0.11
CA SER A 267 15.47 -16.02 1.27
C SER A 267 15.04 -15.36 2.58
N ALA A 268 15.31 -14.06 2.73
CA ALA A 268 14.95 -13.30 3.93
C ALA A 268 13.43 -13.30 4.17
N ILE A 269 12.63 -13.09 3.12
CA ILE A 269 11.16 -13.09 3.20
C ILE A 269 10.64 -14.48 3.55
N ARG A 270 11.14 -15.53 2.89
CA ARG A 270 10.75 -16.92 3.17
C ARG A 270 11.04 -17.30 4.61
N ASN A 271 12.21 -16.92 5.13
CA ASN A 271 12.58 -17.19 6.52
C ASN A 271 11.68 -16.43 7.51
N ALA A 272 11.22 -15.23 7.16
CA ALA A 272 10.38 -14.42 8.03
C ALA A 272 8.90 -14.85 8.06
N LEU A 273 8.39 -15.34 6.92
CA LEU A 273 6.96 -15.61 6.73
C LEU A 273 6.60 -17.10 6.67
N GLY A 274 7.60 -17.99 6.57
CA GLY A 274 7.42 -19.46 6.51
C GLY A 274 6.90 -19.96 5.17
#